data_AF-A0A7J8C1B1-F1
#
_entry.id   AF-A0A7J8C1B1-F1
#
_cell.length_a   1.000
_cell.length_b   1.000
_cell.length_c   1.000
_cell.angle_alpha   90.00
_cell.angle_beta   90.00
_cell.angle_gamma   90.00
#
_symmetry.space_group_name_H-M   'P 1'
#
loop_
_entity.id
_entity.type
_entity.pdbx_description
1 polymer ?
#
loop_
_entity_poly.entity_id
_entity_poly.type
_entity_poly.pdbx_seq_one_letter_code
_entity_poly.pdbx_strand_id
1 'polypeptide(L)'
;MKFLLFIFAGVHLLPLNSGKATYRHDNSQRTFQEIKDEIAHYGDVAKAIINLAVYGKAQNRSYERLALLVDTVGPRLSGSKSLEKAIQIMYQNLKEDGLENVHLEPVKIPHWERGEESAMMLEPRMHKMAILGLGSSIGTPPEGITAEVLLVTSFNELQRRASEARGKIVVYNQPYTNYSRTVQYRVKGAVEAAKVGALASLIRSVASFSIYSPHTGVQEYQDGVPKIPTACITVEDAEMMSRMVSRGSRIIIQLKMGAKNYPDANSFNTVAEIVGSKYPDQVNISKYSLVMESDLGTFIPSGLQFTGSEKARAIIKEVMSLLQPINVTQVFSAGEGTDINFWIQAGVPGASLLDDLYKYFSFHHSNGDTMTVMDPKQMNIAAALWTVVSYVVADMEEMLPRS
;
A
#
# COMPACT_ATOMS: atom_id res chain seq x y z
N MET A 1 -19.74 30.92 -4.59
CA MET A 1 -19.34 30.54 -3.23
C MET A 1 -18.44 29.31 -3.35
N LYS A 2 -17.22 29.37 -2.83
CA LYS A 2 -16.14 28.40 -3.12
C LYS A 2 -16.48 27.01 -2.53
N PHE A 3 -16.25 25.98 -3.35
CA PHE A 3 -16.43 24.56 -3.04
C PHE A 3 -15.41 24.11 -1.96
N LEU A 4 -15.90 23.38 -0.95
CA LEU A 4 -15.06 22.54 -0.08
C LEU A 4 -15.08 21.12 -0.64
N LEU A 5 -13.91 20.61 -1.01
CA LEU A 5 -13.65 19.21 -1.31
C LEU A 5 -13.27 18.54 0.02
N PHE A 6 -14.04 17.54 0.48
CA PHE A 6 -13.64 16.68 1.59
C PHE A 6 -12.97 15.43 1.02
N ILE A 7 -11.66 15.30 1.26
CA ILE A 7 -10.93 14.04 1.09
C ILE A 7 -10.91 13.40 2.49
N PHE A 8 -11.59 12.27 2.65
CA PHE A 8 -11.51 11.46 3.88
C PHE A 8 -10.20 10.68 3.86
N ALA A 9 -9.14 11.27 4.41
CA ALA A 9 -8.06 10.53 5.03
C ALA A 9 -8.39 10.43 6.53
N GLY A 10 -8.46 9.23 7.09
CA GLY A 10 -8.64 9.05 8.53
C GLY A 10 -7.42 9.62 9.27
N VAL A 11 -7.50 10.89 9.66
CA VAL A 11 -6.46 11.62 10.37
C VAL A 11 -6.99 11.95 11.76
N HIS A 12 -6.44 11.31 12.80
CA HIS A 12 -6.56 11.86 14.13
C HIS A 12 -5.68 13.10 14.21
N LEU A 13 -6.33 14.26 14.14
CA LEU A 13 -5.74 15.57 14.39
C LEU A 13 -5.28 15.66 15.85
N LEU A 14 -3.98 15.53 16.08
CA LEU A 14 -3.34 16.21 17.22
C LEU A 14 -3.07 17.66 16.80
N PRO A 15 -3.51 18.67 17.57
CA PRO A 15 -3.20 20.06 17.27
C PRO A 15 -1.74 20.31 17.65
N LEU A 16 -0.82 20.13 16.70
CA LEU A 16 0.58 20.49 16.90
C LEU A 16 0.83 21.85 16.26
N ASN A 17 1.11 22.82 17.13
CA ASN A 17 1.50 24.18 16.80
C ASN A 17 2.53 24.20 15.65
N SER A 18 2.34 25.14 14.72
CA SER A 18 3.34 25.54 13.75
C SER A 18 4.54 26.18 14.47
N GLY A 19 5.40 25.33 15.04
CA GLY A 19 6.66 25.76 15.60
C GLY A 19 7.55 26.29 14.48
N LYS A 20 7.73 27.61 14.44
CA LYS A 20 8.83 28.21 13.67
C LYS A 20 10.12 27.57 14.15
N ALA A 21 10.85 26.93 13.25
CA ALA A 21 12.15 26.36 13.53
C ALA A 21 13.10 27.46 14.00
N THR A 22 13.42 27.48 15.29
CA THR A 22 14.56 28.25 15.79
C THR A 22 15.82 27.43 15.53
N TYR A 23 16.39 27.58 14.33
CA TYR A 23 17.76 27.15 14.08
C TYR A 23 18.69 28.01 14.95
N ARG A 24 19.47 27.38 15.83
CA ARG A 24 20.72 28.00 16.28
C ARG A 24 21.61 28.08 15.03
N HIS A 25 21.85 29.29 14.55
CA HIS A 25 22.89 29.58 13.57
C HIS A 25 24.25 29.28 14.21
N ASP A 26 24.73 28.05 14.08
CA ASP A 26 26.17 27.80 14.02
C ASP A 26 26.57 27.82 12.54
N ASN A 27 27.51 28.68 12.19
CA ASN A 27 27.57 29.32 10.88
C ASN A 27 28.61 28.68 9.93
N SER A 28 28.85 27.38 10.04
CA SER A 28 29.58 26.61 9.01
C SER A 28 28.74 25.41 8.59
N GLN A 29 27.94 25.55 7.52
CA GLN A 29 27.40 24.38 6.83
C GLN A 29 28.58 23.58 6.28
N ARG A 30 28.70 22.31 6.66
CA ARG A 30 29.72 21.43 6.11
C ARG A 30 29.62 21.38 4.59
N THR A 31 30.77 21.37 3.95
CA THR A 31 30.87 21.22 2.50
C THR A 31 30.41 19.81 2.10
N PHE A 32 29.93 19.67 0.87
CA PHE A 32 29.53 18.36 0.36
C PHE A 32 30.69 17.36 0.37
N GLN A 33 31.94 17.82 0.20
CA GLN A 33 33.12 16.95 0.30
C GLN A 33 33.33 16.42 1.71
N GLU A 34 33.19 17.26 2.75
CA GLU A 34 33.30 16.81 4.14
C GLU A 34 32.20 15.79 4.49
N ILE A 35 30.99 15.95 3.96
CA ILE A 35 29.89 14.98 4.14
C ILE A 35 30.21 13.66 3.44
N LYS A 36 30.77 13.70 2.22
CA LYS A 36 31.22 12.49 1.52
C LYS A 36 32.30 11.75 2.28
N ASP A 37 33.27 12.48 2.81
CA ASP A 37 34.37 11.89 3.58
C ASP A 37 33.84 11.23 4.84
N GLU A 38 32.93 11.87 5.58
CA GLU A 38 32.21 11.23 6.71
C GLU A 38 31.47 9.97 6.28
N ILE A 39 30.67 10.01 5.20
CA ILE A 39 29.90 8.86 4.74
C ILE A 39 30.83 7.67 4.42
N ALA A 40 32.00 7.93 3.84
CA ALA A 40 32.98 6.90 3.52
C ALA A 40 33.51 6.16 4.77
N HIS A 41 33.56 6.80 5.94
CA HIS A 41 33.98 6.16 7.20
C HIS A 41 32.99 5.08 7.68
N TYR A 42 31.72 5.12 7.24
CA TYR A 42 30.75 4.06 7.52
C TYR A 42 30.94 2.81 6.67
N GLY A 43 31.90 2.77 5.74
CA GLY A 43 32.10 1.66 4.82
C GLY A 43 32.24 0.29 5.51
N ASP A 44 33.00 0.21 6.60
CA ASP A 44 33.17 -1.05 7.33
C ASP A 44 31.95 -1.42 8.19
N VAL A 45 31.24 -0.41 8.72
CA VAL A 45 29.96 -0.62 9.42
C VAL A 45 28.89 -1.15 8.45
N ALA A 46 28.78 -0.55 7.26
CA ALA A 46 27.86 -0.99 6.23
C ALA A 46 28.15 -2.44 5.79
N LYS A 47 29.43 -2.79 5.57
CA LYS A 47 29.83 -4.19 5.30
C LYS A 47 29.46 -5.12 6.45
N ALA A 48 29.65 -4.70 7.71
CA ALA A 48 29.29 -5.51 8.87
C ALA A 48 27.78 -5.76 8.95
N ILE A 49 26.96 -4.74 8.69
CA ILE A 49 25.49 -4.85 8.60
C ILE A 49 25.08 -5.80 7.48
N ILE A 50 25.64 -5.62 6.28
CA ILE A 50 25.39 -6.49 5.13
C ILE A 50 25.75 -7.95 5.47
N ASN A 51 26.93 -8.17 6.04
CA ASN A 51 27.37 -9.50 6.42
C ASN A 51 26.45 -10.13 7.46
N LEU A 52 26.01 -9.37 8.46
CA LEU A 52 25.09 -9.85 9.49
C LEU A 52 23.74 -10.28 8.90
N ALA A 53 23.15 -9.44 8.04
CA ALA A 53 21.81 -9.62 7.48
C ALA A 53 21.76 -10.64 6.33
N VAL A 54 22.78 -10.67 5.46
CA VAL A 54 22.77 -11.48 4.23
C VAL A 54 23.48 -12.81 4.41
N TYR A 55 24.55 -12.87 5.20
CA TYR A 55 25.43 -14.05 5.31
C TYR A 55 25.58 -14.58 6.74
N GLY A 56 25.11 -13.83 7.74
CA GLY A 56 25.40 -14.05 9.15
C GLY A 56 24.20 -14.54 9.95
N LYS A 57 24.29 -14.41 11.27
CA LYS A 57 23.28 -14.90 12.22
C LYS A 57 21.90 -14.23 12.13
N ALA A 58 21.75 -13.16 11.35
CA ALA A 58 20.45 -12.53 11.12
C ALA A 58 19.83 -12.90 9.77
N GLN A 59 20.51 -13.75 8.98
CA GLN A 59 19.98 -14.28 7.73
C GLN A 59 18.60 -14.90 7.94
N ASN A 60 17.68 -14.59 7.03
CA ASN A 60 16.28 -15.05 6.97
C ASN A 60 15.37 -14.60 8.12
N ARG A 61 15.89 -13.85 9.11
CA ARG A 61 15.10 -13.43 10.28
C ARG A 61 13.80 -12.71 9.89
N SER A 62 13.86 -11.79 8.93
CA SER A 62 12.68 -11.06 8.48
C SER A 62 11.65 -11.97 7.79
N TYR A 63 12.12 -12.93 6.98
CA TYR A 63 11.26 -13.91 6.34
C TYR A 63 10.56 -14.81 7.37
N GLU A 64 11.32 -15.37 8.31
CA GLU A 64 10.80 -16.29 9.32
C GLU A 64 9.76 -15.60 10.23
N ARG A 65 10.03 -14.35 10.63
CA ARG A 65 9.08 -13.55 11.42
C ARG A 65 7.81 -13.21 10.64
N LEU A 66 7.95 -12.83 9.37
CA LEU A 66 6.80 -12.56 8.51
C LEU A 66 5.97 -13.85 8.30
N ALA A 67 6.63 -14.99 8.05
CA ALA A 67 5.98 -16.27 7.88
C ALA A 67 5.19 -16.66 9.12
N LEU A 68 5.80 -16.58 10.30
CA LEU A 68 5.13 -16.87 11.57
C LEU A 68 3.91 -15.97 11.77
N LEU A 69 4.03 -14.66 11.50
CA LEU A 69 2.91 -13.72 11.63
C LEU A 69 1.79 -14.06 10.64
N VAL A 70 2.12 -14.32 9.37
CA VAL A 70 1.16 -14.66 8.31
C VAL A 70 0.44 -15.96 8.63
N ASP A 71 1.16 -17.02 8.99
CA ASP A 71 0.58 -18.34 9.26
C ASP A 71 -0.27 -18.33 10.54
N THR A 72 0.10 -17.51 11.54
CA THR A 72 -0.59 -17.43 12.83
C THR A 72 -1.86 -16.57 12.79
N VAL A 73 -1.87 -15.53 11.96
CA VAL A 73 -2.91 -14.49 11.98
C VAL A 73 -3.77 -14.48 10.72
N GLY A 74 -3.21 -14.84 9.57
CA GLY A 74 -3.87 -14.68 8.27
C GLY A 74 -4.07 -13.20 7.90
N PRO A 75 -5.07 -12.88 7.05
CA PRO A 75 -5.37 -11.52 6.63
C PRO A 75 -5.74 -10.57 7.79
N ARG A 76 -5.25 -9.33 7.75
CA ARG A 76 -5.29 -8.36 8.86
C ARG A 76 -6.00 -7.06 8.46
N LEU A 77 -7.23 -7.17 7.98
CA LEU A 77 -7.98 -6.02 7.50
C LEU A 77 -8.30 -5.03 8.63
N SER A 78 -8.40 -3.73 8.30
CA SER A 78 -8.84 -2.68 9.23
C SER A 78 -10.12 -3.06 9.98
N GLY A 79 -10.11 -2.87 11.31
CA GLY A 79 -11.22 -3.19 12.22
C GLY A 79 -11.42 -4.69 12.49
N SER A 80 -10.59 -5.58 11.94
CA SER A 80 -10.71 -7.02 12.15
C SER A 80 -10.02 -7.49 13.45
N LYS A 81 -10.52 -8.60 14.00
CA LYS A 81 -9.88 -9.28 15.14
C LYS A 81 -8.45 -9.74 14.81
N SER A 82 -8.19 -10.09 13.55
CA SER A 82 -6.86 -10.50 13.09
C SER A 82 -5.86 -9.33 13.10
N LEU A 83 -6.28 -8.11 12.74
CA LEU A 83 -5.43 -6.93 12.88
C LEU A 83 -5.03 -6.69 14.34
N GLU A 84 -5.99 -6.72 15.26
CA GLU A 84 -5.71 -6.53 16.69
C GLU A 84 -4.77 -7.61 17.23
N LYS A 85 -4.95 -8.88 16.83
CA LYS A 85 -4.02 -9.96 17.17
C LYS A 85 -2.61 -9.68 16.64
N ALA A 86 -2.48 -9.17 15.41
CA ALA A 86 -1.18 -8.83 14.82
C ALA A 86 -0.48 -7.69 15.57
N ILE A 87 -1.23 -6.66 15.94
CA ILE A 87 -0.73 -5.53 16.75
C ILE A 87 -0.16 -6.06 18.07
N GLN A 88 -0.88 -6.95 18.77
CA GLN A 88 -0.39 -7.51 20.03
C GLN A 88 0.86 -8.38 19.84
N ILE A 89 0.92 -9.19 18.78
CA ILE A 89 2.13 -9.98 18.46
C ILE A 89 3.32 -9.06 18.18
N MET A 90 3.12 -8.02 17.36
CA MET A 90 4.18 -7.07 17.04
C MET A 90 4.67 -6.32 18.29
N TYR A 91 3.74 -5.84 19.12
CA TYR A 91 4.05 -5.17 20.38
C TYR A 91 4.92 -6.04 21.31
N GLN A 92 4.60 -7.32 21.46
CA GLN A 92 5.40 -8.23 22.28
C GLN A 92 6.76 -8.53 21.65
N ASN A 93 6.82 -8.79 20.34
CA ASN A 93 8.07 -9.03 19.63
C ASN A 93 9.06 -7.86 19.82
N LEU A 94 8.58 -6.61 19.69
CA LEU A 94 9.40 -5.41 19.86
C LEU A 94 9.95 -5.29 21.30
N LYS A 95 9.17 -5.70 22.31
CA LYS A 95 9.64 -5.76 23.70
C LYS A 95 10.67 -6.86 23.93
N GLU A 96 10.42 -8.05 23.40
CA GLU A 96 11.32 -9.20 23.52
C GLU A 96 12.66 -8.94 22.81
N ASP A 97 12.65 -8.15 21.74
CA ASP A 97 13.84 -7.65 21.05
C ASP A 97 14.62 -6.61 21.87
N GLY A 98 14.08 -6.15 23.00
CA GLY A 98 14.72 -5.18 23.88
C GLY A 98 14.74 -3.75 23.31
N LEU A 99 13.80 -3.42 22.42
CA LEU A 99 13.67 -2.04 21.92
C LEU A 99 13.14 -1.11 23.01
N GLU A 100 13.39 0.17 22.83
CA GLU A 100 13.05 1.22 23.79
C GLU A 100 11.69 1.83 23.45
N ASN A 101 11.07 2.47 24.44
CA ASN A 101 9.80 3.19 24.31
C ASN A 101 8.71 2.40 23.56
N VAL A 102 8.62 1.08 23.75
CA VAL A 102 7.63 0.25 23.06
C VAL A 102 6.23 0.52 23.61
N HIS A 103 5.37 1.14 22.81
CA HIS A 103 4.02 1.54 23.23
C HIS A 103 3.00 1.43 22.08
N LEU A 104 1.73 1.55 22.47
CA LEU A 104 0.59 1.57 21.56
C LEU A 104 -0.05 2.96 21.57
N GLU A 105 -0.27 3.54 20.39
CA GLU A 105 -0.97 4.82 20.26
C GLU A 105 -2.40 4.58 19.74
N PRO A 106 -3.44 5.02 20.46
CA PRO A 106 -4.82 4.74 20.09
C PRO A 106 -5.22 5.50 18.81
N VAL A 107 -5.91 4.80 17.91
CA VAL A 107 -6.41 5.36 16.64
C VAL A 107 -7.81 4.79 16.34
N LYS A 108 -8.70 5.61 15.77
CA LYS A 108 -9.94 5.14 15.14
C LYS A 108 -9.69 4.75 13.70
N ILE A 109 -10.15 3.56 13.33
CA ILE A 109 -10.00 3.02 11.97
C ILE A 109 -11.35 2.54 11.42
N PRO A 110 -11.55 2.57 10.09
CA PRO A 110 -12.75 2.02 9.47
C PRO A 110 -12.95 0.54 9.79
N HIS A 111 -14.20 0.11 9.97
CA HIS A 111 -14.54 -1.29 10.18
C HIS A 111 -15.50 -1.79 9.10
N TRP A 112 -14.93 -2.60 8.19
CA TRP A 112 -15.67 -3.26 7.12
C TRP A 112 -15.41 -4.76 7.14
N GLU A 113 -16.47 -5.55 7.05
CA GLU A 113 -16.40 -7.00 6.94
C GLU A 113 -16.92 -7.43 5.59
N ARG A 114 -16.12 -8.22 4.87
CA ARG A 114 -16.41 -8.73 3.53
C ARG A 114 -17.62 -9.67 3.48
N GLY A 115 -17.79 -10.50 4.51
CA GLY A 115 -18.78 -11.58 4.53
C GLY A 115 -18.52 -12.66 3.47
N GLU A 116 -19.47 -13.57 3.29
CA GLU A 116 -19.44 -14.53 2.19
C GLU A 116 -19.81 -13.87 0.87
N GLU A 117 -19.17 -14.30 -0.21
CA GLU A 117 -19.41 -13.74 -1.53
C GLU A 117 -19.35 -14.80 -2.63
N SER A 118 -20.20 -14.65 -3.64
CA SER A 118 -20.22 -15.51 -4.82
C SER A 118 -20.79 -14.78 -6.04
N ALA A 119 -20.28 -15.12 -7.23
CA ALA A 119 -20.95 -14.81 -8.48
C ALA A 119 -21.08 -16.05 -9.36
N MET A 120 -22.27 -16.22 -9.93
CA MET A 120 -22.59 -17.29 -10.86
C MET A 120 -23.13 -16.68 -12.14
N MET A 121 -22.47 -16.92 -13.26
CA MET A 121 -23.07 -16.71 -14.57
C MET A 121 -24.11 -17.80 -14.82
N LEU A 122 -25.33 -17.39 -15.17
CA LEU A 122 -26.47 -18.27 -15.45
C LEU A 122 -26.67 -18.46 -16.96
N GLU A 123 -26.50 -17.37 -17.72
CA GLU A 123 -26.55 -17.36 -19.19
C GLU A 123 -25.21 -16.82 -19.73
N PRO A 124 -24.70 -17.33 -20.87
CA PRO A 124 -25.30 -18.37 -21.74
C PRO A 124 -25.03 -19.80 -21.25
N ARG A 125 -24.23 -19.95 -20.18
CA ARG A 125 -23.97 -21.24 -19.52
C ARG A 125 -23.73 -21.00 -18.04
N MET A 126 -23.93 -22.05 -17.25
CA MET A 126 -23.49 -22.06 -15.87
C MET A 126 -21.97 -21.92 -15.80
N HIS A 127 -21.49 -20.92 -15.06
CA HIS A 127 -20.07 -20.70 -14.80
C HIS A 127 -19.89 -20.01 -13.46
N LYS A 128 -19.25 -20.70 -12.51
CA LYS A 128 -18.85 -20.09 -11.23
C LYS A 128 -17.69 -19.15 -11.50
N MET A 129 -17.85 -17.89 -11.14
CA MET A 129 -16.81 -16.87 -11.31
C MET A 129 -16.05 -16.69 -10.01
N ALA A 130 -14.77 -16.38 -10.11
CA ALA A 130 -13.98 -15.97 -8.95
C ALA A 130 -14.18 -14.47 -8.72
N ILE A 131 -14.59 -14.11 -7.50
CA ILE A 131 -14.88 -12.73 -7.11
C ILE A 131 -14.19 -12.37 -5.80
N LEU A 132 -13.91 -11.08 -5.62
CA LEU A 132 -13.42 -10.52 -4.38
C LEU A 132 -13.94 -9.09 -4.21
N GLY A 133 -14.81 -8.87 -3.23
CA GLY A 133 -15.48 -7.62 -2.92
C GLY A 133 -14.52 -6.48 -2.65
N LEU A 134 -14.85 -5.27 -3.07
CA LEU A 134 -13.98 -4.12 -2.81
C LEU A 134 -14.18 -3.60 -1.39
N GLY A 135 -13.09 -3.19 -0.75
CA GLY A 135 -13.12 -2.67 0.62
C GLY A 135 -14.02 -1.44 0.69
N SER A 136 -14.92 -1.42 1.69
CA SER A 136 -16.04 -0.48 1.90
C SER A 136 -17.33 -0.77 1.10
N SER A 137 -17.33 -1.73 0.16
CA SER A 137 -18.53 -2.06 -0.62
C SER A 137 -19.69 -2.51 0.26
N ILE A 138 -20.92 -2.15 -0.12
CA ILE A 138 -22.13 -2.69 0.53
C ILE A 138 -22.40 -4.13 0.07
N GLY A 139 -23.05 -4.92 0.93
CA GLY A 139 -23.59 -6.22 0.54
C GLY A 139 -24.77 -6.11 -0.41
N THR A 140 -25.08 -7.23 -1.07
CA THR A 140 -26.34 -7.39 -1.83
C THR A 140 -27.51 -7.58 -0.86
N PRO A 141 -28.77 -7.44 -1.33
CA PRO A 141 -29.92 -8.02 -0.63
C PRO A 141 -29.71 -9.52 -0.33
N PRO A 142 -30.37 -10.09 0.69
CA PRO A 142 -30.20 -11.50 1.07
C PRO A 142 -30.43 -12.51 -0.06
N GLU A 143 -31.37 -12.22 -0.96
CA GLU A 143 -31.67 -13.01 -2.15
C GLU A 143 -30.60 -12.92 -3.24
N GLY A 144 -29.69 -11.92 -3.16
CA GLY A 144 -28.71 -11.57 -4.17
C GLY A 144 -29.27 -10.64 -5.25
N ILE A 145 -28.43 -10.30 -6.23
CA ILE A 145 -28.81 -9.54 -7.42
C ILE A 145 -28.64 -10.46 -8.63
N THR A 146 -29.74 -10.78 -9.32
CA THR A 146 -29.70 -11.48 -10.60
C THR A 146 -30.07 -10.49 -11.71
N ALA A 147 -29.12 -10.16 -12.59
CA ALA A 147 -29.36 -9.21 -13.65
C ALA A 147 -28.48 -9.46 -14.88
N GLU A 148 -28.91 -8.89 -16.00
CA GLU A 148 -28.13 -8.87 -17.24
C GLU A 148 -26.87 -8.00 -17.06
N VAL A 149 -25.79 -8.38 -17.76
CA VAL A 149 -24.53 -7.65 -17.76
C VAL A 149 -24.49 -6.60 -18.86
N LEU A 150 -24.06 -5.39 -18.50
CA LEU A 150 -23.53 -4.40 -19.44
C LEU A 150 -21.99 -4.38 -19.34
N LEU A 151 -21.32 -4.97 -20.31
CA LEU A 151 -19.85 -4.92 -20.39
C LEU A 151 -19.41 -3.65 -21.11
N VAL A 152 -18.49 -2.92 -20.49
CA VAL A 152 -17.87 -1.69 -21.00
C VAL A 152 -16.37 -1.71 -20.71
N THR A 153 -15.60 -0.99 -21.51
CA THR A 153 -14.14 -0.89 -21.37
C THR A 153 -13.70 0.41 -20.71
N SER A 154 -14.58 1.40 -20.60
CA SER A 154 -14.24 2.69 -19.96
C SER A 154 -15.44 3.42 -19.36
N PHE A 155 -15.16 4.40 -18.49
CA PHE A 155 -16.20 5.32 -17.99
C PHE A 155 -16.85 6.11 -19.12
N ASN A 156 -16.08 6.55 -20.12
CA ASN A 156 -16.62 7.25 -21.28
C ASN A 156 -17.57 6.36 -22.09
N GLU A 157 -17.25 5.09 -22.25
CA GLU A 157 -18.15 4.14 -22.91
C GLU A 157 -19.44 3.94 -22.11
N LEU A 158 -19.34 3.78 -20.78
CA LEU A 158 -20.50 3.69 -19.91
C LEU A 158 -21.42 4.90 -20.05
N GLN A 159 -20.86 6.11 -20.06
CA GLN A 159 -21.64 7.34 -20.22
C GLN A 159 -22.35 7.40 -21.59
N ARG A 160 -21.67 7.00 -22.67
CA ARG A 160 -22.31 6.92 -24.00
C ARG A 160 -23.44 5.88 -24.05
N ARG A 161 -23.34 4.82 -23.25
CA ARG A 161 -24.30 3.70 -23.18
C ARG A 161 -25.18 3.76 -21.93
N ALA A 162 -25.33 4.95 -21.32
CA ALA A 162 -26.01 5.10 -20.04
C ALA A 162 -27.46 4.58 -20.06
N SER A 163 -28.16 4.73 -21.18
CA SER A 163 -29.53 4.22 -21.36
C SER A 163 -29.62 2.69 -21.27
N GLU A 164 -28.54 1.96 -21.57
CA GLU A 164 -28.49 0.50 -21.50
C GLU A 164 -28.19 -0.01 -20.09
N ALA A 165 -27.64 0.82 -19.20
CA ALA A 165 -27.09 0.40 -17.91
C ALA A 165 -28.15 0.19 -16.82
N ARG A 166 -29.31 0.84 -16.96
CA ARG A 166 -30.37 0.81 -15.94
C ARG A 166 -30.82 -0.62 -15.66
N GLY A 167 -30.76 -1.04 -14.39
CA GLY A 167 -31.18 -2.38 -13.97
C GLY A 167 -30.20 -3.50 -14.31
N LYS A 168 -28.98 -3.17 -14.79
CA LYS A 168 -27.95 -4.15 -15.16
C LYS A 168 -26.80 -4.18 -14.16
N ILE A 169 -25.99 -5.24 -14.21
CA ILE A 169 -24.67 -5.28 -13.59
C ILE A 169 -23.67 -4.74 -14.59
N VAL A 170 -22.95 -3.67 -14.24
CA VAL A 170 -21.92 -3.10 -15.11
C VAL A 170 -20.61 -3.84 -14.89
N VAL A 171 -20.04 -4.42 -15.95
CA VAL A 171 -18.70 -5.04 -15.92
C VAL A 171 -17.71 -4.12 -16.62
N TYR A 172 -16.72 -3.62 -15.88
CA TYR A 172 -15.62 -2.84 -16.45
C TYR A 172 -14.47 -3.74 -16.87
N ASN A 173 -14.38 -4.04 -18.17
CA ASN A 173 -13.27 -4.78 -18.77
C ASN A 173 -12.17 -3.83 -19.27
N GLN A 174 -11.70 -2.92 -18.42
CA GLN A 174 -10.60 -2.01 -18.77
C GLN A 174 -9.28 -2.80 -18.85
N PRO A 175 -8.55 -2.75 -19.99
CA PRO A 175 -7.21 -3.31 -20.08
C PRO A 175 -6.24 -2.64 -19.10
N TYR A 176 -5.38 -3.45 -18.49
CA TYR A 176 -4.34 -2.97 -17.60
C TYR A 176 -3.26 -2.26 -18.43
N THR A 177 -2.89 -1.06 -18.02
CA THR A 177 -1.80 -0.30 -18.65
C THR A 177 -0.69 -0.08 -17.64
N ASN A 178 -1.03 0.56 -16.53
CA ASN A 178 -0.26 0.61 -15.31
C ASN A 178 -1.22 0.78 -14.14
N TYR A 179 -0.72 0.54 -12.93
CA TYR A 179 -1.54 0.61 -11.73
C TYR A 179 -2.18 1.98 -11.53
N SER A 180 -1.41 3.07 -11.60
CA SER A 180 -1.90 4.43 -11.32
C SER A 180 -3.02 4.88 -12.27
N ARG A 181 -3.00 4.46 -13.54
CA ARG A 181 -4.07 4.75 -14.49
C ARG A 181 -5.27 3.82 -14.35
N THR A 182 -5.05 2.53 -14.15
CA THR A 182 -6.14 1.53 -14.16
C THR A 182 -6.88 1.46 -12.82
N VAL A 183 -6.24 1.81 -11.70
CA VAL A 183 -6.84 1.72 -10.34
C VAL A 183 -8.11 2.55 -10.18
N GLN A 184 -8.30 3.61 -10.98
CA GLN A 184 -9.51 4.44 -10.92
C GLN A 184 -10.81 3.64 -11.12
N TYR A 185 -10.79 2.55 -11.87
CA TYR A 185 -11.97 1.68 -12.07
C TYR A 185 -12.34 0.93 -10.80
N ARG A 186 -11.34 0.50 -10.02
CA ARG A 186 -11.54 -0.05 -8.69
C ARG A 186 -12.13 1.01 -7.75
N VAL A 187 -11.53 2.21 -7.75
CA VAL A 187 -11.89 3.26 -6.79
C VAL A 187 -13.29 3.83 -7.06
N LYS A 188 -13.61 4.12 -8.33
CA LYS A 188 -14.79 4.90 -8.72
C LYS A 188 -15.85 4.10 -9.48
N GLY A 189 -15.59 2.83 -9.81
CA GLY A 189 -16.49 2.03 -10.65
C GLY A 189 -17.92 1.92 -10.12
N ALA A 190 -18.08 1.76 -8.80
CA ALA A 190 -19.41 1.70 -8.20
C ALA A 190 -20.20 3.00 -8.38
N VAL A 191 -19.54 4.15 -8.17
CA VAL A 191 -20.15 5.48 -8.30
C VAL A 191 -20.54 5.76 -9.75
N GLU A 192 -19.65 5.48 -10.70
CA GLU A 192 -19.92 5.73 -12.13
C GLU A 192 -21.03 4.84 -12.66
N ALA A 193 -21.10 3.58 -12.23
CA ALA A 193 -22.20 2.67 -12.58
C ALA A 193 -23.52 3.08 -11.92
N ALA A 194 -23.50 3.49 -10.65
CA ALA A 194 -24.69 3.93 -9.94
C ALA A 194 -25.33 5.19 -10.55
N LYS A 195 -24.52 6.15 -11.02
CA LYS A 195 -24.99 7.38 -11.70
C LYS A 195 -25.89 7.09 -12.92
N VAL A 196 -25.71 5.95 -13.57
CA VAL A 196 -26.50 5.53 -14.75
C VAL A 196 -27.54 4.46 -14.43
N GLY A 197 -27.78 4.16 -13.14
CA GLY A 197 -28.84 3.26 -12.69
C GLY A 197 -28.48 1.77 -12.70
N ALA A 198 -27.20 1.43 -12.70
CA ALA A 198 -26.76 0.04 -12.52
C ALA A 198 -27.13 -0.48 -11.12
N LEU A 199 -27.30 -1.80 -11.00
CA LEU A 199 -27.61 -2.47 -9.72
C LEU A 199 -26.36 -2.88 -8.94
N ALA A 200 -25.26 -3.15 -9.65
CA ALA A 200 -23.94 -3.48 -9.10
C ALA A 200 -22.86 -3.23 -10.14
N SER A 201 -21.59 -3.21 -9.72
CA SER A 201 -20.45 -3.17 -10.63
C SER A 201 -19.45 -4.30 -10.38
N LEU A 202 -18.90 -4.86 -11.44
CA LEU A 202 -17.79 -5.82 -11.38
C LEU A 202 -16.60 -5.26 -12.15
N ILE A 203 -15.42 -5.30 -11.54
CA ILE A 203 -14.22 -4.69 -12.10
C ILE A 203 -13.26 -5.80 -12.54
N ARG A 204 -12.77 -5.77 -13.77
CA ARG A 204 -11.60 -6.57 -14.15
C ARG A 204 -10.46 -6.21 -13.22
N SER A 205 -9.85 -7.23 -12.60
CA SER A 205 -8.74 -7.04 -11.65
C SER A 205 -7.66 -6.11 -12.20
N VAL A 206 -7.20 -5.19 -11.35
CA VAL A 206 -6.17 -4.19 -11.67
C VAL A 206 -4.79 -4.85 -11.58
N ALA A 207 -4.53 -5.75 -12.53
CA ALA A 207 -3.31 -6.54 -12.58
C ALA A 207 -2.83 -6.72 -14.03
N SER A 208 -1.51 -6.79 -14.20
CA SER A 208 -0.85 -7.14 -15.47
C SER A 208 -0.96 -8.62 -15.78
N PHE A 209 -1.05 -9.46 -14.75
CA PHE A 209 -1.11 -10.91 -14.81
C PHE A 209 -2.18 -11.41 -13.83
N SER A 210 -2.71 -12.61 -14.09
CA SER A 210 -3.74 -13.23 -13.25
C SER A 210 -3.47 -14.73 -13.18
N ILE A 211 -3.63 -15.28 -11.98
CA ILE A 211 -3.61 -16.73 -11.70
C ILE A 211 -5.01 -17.22 -11.33
N TYR A 212 -6.04 -16.65 -11.97
CA TYR A 212 -7.43 -16.84 -11.59
C TYR A 212 -7.76 -16.37 -10.15
N SER A 213 -7.02 -15.38 -9.63
CA SER A 213 -7.28 -14.75 -8.32
C SER A 213 -7.66 -13.27 -8.52
N PRO A 214 -8.85 -12.83 -8.08
CA PRO A 214 -9.22 -11.42 -8.19
C PRO A 214 -8.39 -10.51 -7.26
N HIS A 215 -8.22 -9.25 -7.66
CA HIS A 215 -7.45 -8.25 -6.91
C HIS A 215 -8.38 -7.21 -6.26
N THR A 216 -8.53 -7.26 -4.94
CA THR A 216 -9.35 -6.30 -4.17
C THR A 216 -8.68 -4.92 -4.06
N GLY A 217 -9.22 -4.08 -3.20
CA GLY A 217 -8.62 -2.86 -2.69
C GLY A 217 -9.70 -1.89 -2.27
N VAL A 218 -9.28 -0.70 -1.89
CA VAL A 218 -10.21 0.38 -1.53
C VAL A 218 -11.05 0.78 -2.74
N GLN A 219 -12.34 1.00 -2.47
CA GLN A 219 -13.25 1.77 -3.30
C GLN A 219 -13.88 2.91 -2.49
N GLU A 220 -14.41 3.92 -3.18
CA GLU A 220 -15.02 5.09 -2.58
C GLU A 220 -16.43 5.31 -3.13
N TYR A 221 -17.40 5.52 -2.21
CA TYR A 221 -18.71 6.04 -2.57
C TYR A 221 -18.70 7.57 -2.62
N GLN A 222 -19.69 8.14 -3.31
CA GLN A 222 -19.88 9.57 -3.44
C GLN A 222 -21.22 9.98 -2.81
N ASP A 223 -21.22 11.06 -2.02
CA ASP A 223 -22.44 11.64 -1.47
C ASP A 223 -23.44 12.01 -2.57
N GLY A 224 -24.72 11.72 -2.32
CA GLY A 224 -25.81 11.94 -3.28
C GLY A 224 -25.90 10.90 -4.40
N VAL A 225 -24.99 9.93 -4.48
CA VAL A 225 -25.05 8.80 -5.43
C VAL A 225 -25.49 7.54 -4.69
N PRO A 226 -26.46 6.75 -5.21
CA PRO A 226 -26.83 5.48 -4.61
C PRO A 226 -25.63 4.54 -4.46
N LYS A 227 -25.49 3.94 -3.29
CA LYS A 227 -24.48 2.91 -3.05
C LYS A 227 -24.94 1.60 -3.69
N ILE A 228 -24.06 0.97 -4.47
CA ILE A 228 -24.30 -0.32 -5.10
C ILE A 228 -23.18 -1.33 -4.74
N PRO A 229 -23.47 -2.64 -4.67
CA PRO A 229 -22.43 -3.65 -4.46
C PRO A 229 -21.37 -3.62 -5.55
N THR A 230 -20.11 -3.84 -5.17
CA THR A 230 -18.99 -3.83 -6.11
C THR A 230 -17.86 -4.80 -5.72
N ALA A 231 -17.38 -5.55 -6.70
CA ALA A 231 -16.33 -6.55 -6.52
C ALA A 231 -15.38 -6.58 -7.72
N CYS A 232 -14.17 -7.08 -7.49
CA CYS A 232 -13.29 -7.47 -8.58
C CYS A 232 -13.59 -8.90 -9.03
N ILE A 233 -13.38 -9.13 -10.32
CA ILE A 233 -13.39 -10.45 -10.96
C ILE A 233 -12.03 -10.71 -11.61
N THR A 234 -11.76 -11.96 -11.92
CA THR A 234 -10.51 -12.35 -12.59
C THR A 234 -10.40 -11.70 -13.98
N VAL A 235 -9.17 -11.56 -14.48
CA VAL A 235 -8.93 -11.11 -15.86
C VAL A 235 -9.58 -12.10 -16.85
N GLU A 236 -9.49 -13.38 -16.55
CA GLU A 236 -9.99 -14.48 -17.37
C GLU A 236 -11.51 -14.45 -17.50
N ASP A 237 -12.24 -14.24 -16.39
CA ASP A 237 -13.70 -14.14 -16.43
C ASP A 237 -14.15 -12.88 -17.18
N ALA A 238 -13.48 -11.74 -16.98
CA ALA A 238 -13.79 -10.50 -17.68
C ALA A 238 -13.56 -10.60 -19.21
N GLU A 239 -12.42 -11.17 -19.61
CA GLU A 239 -12.09 -11.41 -21.02
C GLU A 239 -12.99 -12.48 -21.66
N MET A 240 -13.37 -13.51 -20.91
CA MET A 240 -14.35 -14.50 -21.37
C MET A 240 -15.68 -13.83 -21.69
N MET A 241 -16.19 -12.98 -20.80
CA MET A 241 -17.43 -12.23 -21.02
C MET A 241 -17.31 -11.29 -22.21
N SER A 242 -16.17 -10.60 -22.37
CA SER A 242 -15.89 -9.74 -23.53
C SER A 242 -16.05 -10.50 -24.85
N ARG A 243 -15.45 -11.70 -24.96
CA ARG A 243 -15.59 -12.57 -26.14
C ARG A 243 -17.01 -13.08 -26.35
N MET A 244 -17.77 -13.33 -25.28
CA MET A 244 -19.17 -13.75 -25.38
C MET A 244 -20.06 -12.61 -25.92
N VAL A 245 -19.94 -11.42 -25.34
CA VAL A 245 -20.67 -10.23 -25.78
C VAL A 245 -20.33 -9.85 -27.21
N SER A 246 -19.06 -9.95 -27.63
CA SER A 246 -18.64 -9.66 -29.01
C SER A 246 -19.28 -10.60 -30.05
N ARG A 247 -19.77 -11.77 -29.62
CA ARG A 247 -20.54 -12.71 -30.46
C ARG A 247 -22.06 -12.55 -30.32
N GLY A 248 -22.52 -11.51 -29.63
CA GLY A 248 -23.95 -11.27 -29.37
C GLY A 248 -24.56 -12.16 -28.29
N SER A 249 -23.74 -12.84 -27.47
CA SER A 249 -24.26 -13.63 -26.35
C SER A 249 -24.75 -12.71 -25.23
N ARG A 250 -25.98 -12.96 -24.76
CA ARG A 250 -26.51 -12.37 -23.53
C ARG A 250 -25.87 -13.03 -22.31
N ILE A 251 -25.58 -12.22 -21.29
CA ILE A 251 -24.97 -12.69 -20.04
C ILE A 251 -25.84 -12.27 -18.87
N ILE A 252 -26.20 -13.22 -18.02
CA ILE A 252 -26.89 -12.98 -16.75
C ILE A 252 -26.01 -13.49 -15.62
N ILE A 253 -25.82 -12.66 -14.59
CA ILE A 253 -25.08 -13.03 -13.39
C ILE A 253 -26.02 -12.94 -12.18
N GLN A 254 -25.93 -13.94 -11.31
CA GLN A 254 -26.37 -13.84 -9.92
C GLN A 254 -25.15 -13.49 -9.05
N LEU A 255 -25.21 -12.33 -8.39
CA LEU A 255 -24.22 -11.83 -7.45
C LEU A 255 -24.77 -11.90 -6.02
N LYS A 256 -23.97 -12.42 -5.09
CA LYS A 256 -24.23 -12.36 -3.65
C LYS A 256 -23.00 -11.82 -2.93
N MET A 257 -23.19 -10.83 -2.08
CA MET A 257 -22.15 -10.27 -1.22
C MET A 257 -22.71 -10.02 0.17
N GLY A 258 -22.09 -10.62 1.19
CA GLY A 258 -22.47 -10.46 2.60
C GLY A 258 -21.82 -9.27 3.29
N ALA A 259 -21.26 -8.33 2.53
CA ALA A 259 -20.44 -7.26 3.06
C ALA A 259 -21.21 -6.30 3.98
N LYS A 260 -20.58 -5.90 5.08
CA LYS A 260 -21.15 -5.04 6.12
C LYS A 260 -20.18 -3.93 6.50
N ASN A 261 -20.72 -2.73 6.66
CA ASN A 261 -20.00 -1.59 7.21
C ASN A 261 -20.47 -1.39 8.67
N TYR A 262 -19.52 -1.15 9.56
CA TYR A 262 -19.76 -0.85 10.97
C TYR A 262 -19.21 0.54 11.30
N PRO A 263 -19.59 1.12 12.46
CA PRO A 263 -18.90 2.29 12.98
C PRO A 263 -17.40 2.04 13.17
N ASP A 264 -16.61 3.10 13.14
CA ASP A 264 -15.16 3.02 13.31
C ASP A 264 -14.75 2.28 14.59
N ALA A 265 -13.83 1.33 14.41
CA ALA A 265 -13.27 0.53 15.49
C ALA A 265 -12.12 1.27 16.18
N ASN A 266 -11.91 0.98 17.47
CA ASN A 266 -10.67 1.34 18.15
C ASN A 266 -9.57 0.38 17.68
N SER A 267 -8.39 0.92 17.45
CA SER A 267 -7.18 0.16 17.13
C SER A 267 -5.95 0.95 17.61
N PHE A 268 -4.76 0.51 17.22
CA PHE A 268 -3.51 1.10 17.68
C PHE A 268 -2.43 1.16 16.59
N ASN A 269 -1.67 2.25 16.56
CA ASN A 269 -0.32 2.20 16.01
C ASN A 269 0.60 1.50 17.01
N THR A 270 1.58 0.75 16.52
CA THR A 270 2.63 0.16 17.36
C THR A 270 3.94 0.92 17.12
N VAL A 271 4.49 1.50 18.18
CA VAL A 271 5.69 2.34 18.11
C VAL A 271 6.79 1.74 18.98
N ALA A 272 8.02 1.76 18.48
CA ALA A 272 9.23 1.37 19.18
C ALA A 272 10.40 2.23 18.70
N GLU A 273 11.41 2.39 19.54
CA GLU A 273 12.54 3.28 19.30
C GLU A 273 13.88 2.56 19.51
N ILE A 274 14.90 3.06 18.82
CA ILE A 274 16.31 2.90 19.20
C ILE A 274 16.77 4.30 19.56
N VAL A 275 16.98 4.58 20.85
CA VAL A 275 17.19 5.95 21.31
C VAL A 275 18.62 6.39 21.01
N GLY A 276 18.76 7.48 20.26
CA GLY A 276 20.07 8.06 19.95
C GLY A 276 20.76 8.60 21.20
N SER A 277 22.08 8.46 21.28
CA SER A 277 22.86 8.88 22.44
C SER A 277 23.11 10.40 22.51
N LYS A 278 23.24 11.06 21.35
CA LYS A 278 23.57 12.49 21.25
C LYS A 278 22.36 13.40 21.30
N TYR A 279 21.24 12.98 20.72
CA TYR A 279 20.00 13.76 20.62
C TYR A 279 18.77 12.87 20.92
N PRO A 280 18.56 12.47 22.19
CA PRO A 280 17.55 11.47 22.55
C PRO A 280 16.10 11.97 22.36
N ASP A 281 15.84 13.27 22.50
CA ASP A 281 14.48 13.81 22.44
C ASP A 281 14.10 14.29 21.02
N GLN A 282 13.57 13.40 20.16
CA GLN A 282 13.17 13.73 18.78
C GLN A 282 11.68 13.57 18.46
N VAL A 283 10.79 14.10 19.30
CA VAL A 283 9.33 13.96 19.09
C VAL A 283 8.72 15.01 18.13
N ASN A 284 9.46 16.06 17.77
CA ASN A 284 8.96 17.12 16.88
C ASN A 284 9.28 16.80 15.42
N ILE A 285 8.33 17.04 14.49
CA ILE A 285 8.52 16.87 13.04
C ILE A 285 9.82 17.53 12.54
N SER A 286 10.20 18.67 13.12
CA SER A 286 11.44 19.40 12.78
C SER A 286 12.73 18.64 13.13
N LYS A 287 12.65 17.50 13.82
CA LYS A 287 13.78 16.67 14.26
C LYS A 287 13.93 15.38 13.44
N TYR A 288 12.96 15.03 12.60
CA TYR A 288 13.12 13.91 11.66
C TYR A 288 14.05 14.31 10.51
N SER A 289 15.12 13.54 10.31
CA SER A 289 16.06 13.69 9.20
C SER A 289 15.55 13.02 7.92
N LEU A 290 14.93 11.85 8.06
CA LEU A 290 14.42 11.02 6.98
C LEU A 290 13.24 10.19 7.49
N VAL A 291 12.20 10.06 6.68
CA VAL A 291 11.10 9.09 6.89
C VAL A 291 11.11 8.08 5.76
N MET A 292 10.85 6.81 6.07
CA MET A 292 10.88 5.77 5.05
C MET A 292 9.82 4.69 5.26
N GLU A 293 9.35 4.09 4.16
CA GLU A 293 8.40 2.98 4.20
C GLU A 293 8.59 1.97 3.05
N SER A 294 7.91 0.83 3.15
CA SER A 294 7.89 -0.23 2.14
C SER A 294 6.47 -0.74 1.90
N ASP A 295 5.67 -0.05 1.09
CA ASP A 295 4.32 -0.50 0.72
C ASP A 295 4.30 -1.27 -0.62
N LEU A 296 5.39 -1.22 -1.40
CA LEU A 296 5.51 -1.86 -2.71
C LEU A 296 6.17 -3.25 -2.67
N GLY A 297 6.09 -3.91 -1.51
CA GLY A 297 6.58 -5.27 -1.29
C GLY A 297 7.95 -5.32 -0.62
N THR A 298 8.56 -6.50 -0.70
CA THR A 298 9.95 -6.76 -0.30
C THR A 298 10.59 -7.75 -1.28
N PHE A 299 10.33 -7.57 -2.58
CA PHE A 299 11.00 -8.34 -3.64
C PHE A 299 12.45 -7.85 -3.78
N ILE A 300 13.16 -8.31 -4.81
CA ILE A 300 14.53 -7.84 -5.05
C ILE A 300 14.51 -6.31 -5.24
N PRO A 301 15.19 -5.56 -4.35
CA PRO A 301 15.15 -4.11 -4.42
C PRO A 301 16.05 -3.62 -5.54
N SER A 302 15.52 -2.73 -6.37
CA SER A 302 16.30 -1.99 -7.38
C SER A 302 17.04 -0.81 -6.75
N GLY A 303 16.54 -0.27 -5.64
CA GLY A 303 17.09 0.89 -4.94
C GLY A 303 16.05 1.60 -4.08
N LEU A 304 16.29 2.88 -3.79
CA LEU A 304 15.35 3.74 -3.09
C LEU A 304 14.74 4.77 -4.05
N GLN A 305 13.42 4.92 -4.04
CA GLN A 305 12.79 6.15 -4.50
C GLN A 305 12.95 7.22 -3.42
N PHE A 306 13.27 8.44 -3.82
CA PHE A 306 13.57 9.54 -2.88
C PHE A 306 12.86 10.84 -3.26
N THR A 307 12.34 11.53 -2.26
CA THR A 307 11.78 12.89 -2.33
C THR A 307 12.44 13.79 -1.29
N GLY A 308 12.95 14.93 -1.74
CA GLY A 308 13.69 15.89 -0.94
C GLY A 308 14.49 16.84 -1.82
N SER A 309 15.22 17.77 -1.20
CA SER A 309 16.09 18.72 -1.91
C SER A 309 17.18 18.02 -2.75
N GLU A 310 17.71 18.71 -3.77
CA GLU A 310 18.82 18.17 -4.59
C GLU A 310 20.06 17.86 -3.75
N LYS A 311 20.33 18.69 -2.73
CA LYS A 311 21.42 18.46 -1.78
C LYS A 311 21.19 17.18 -0.97
N ALA A 312 20.00 16.98 -0.41
CA ALA A 312 19.69 15.75 0.33
C ALA A 312 19.75 14.50 -0.57
N ARG A 313 19.30 14.61 -1.84
CA ARG A 313 19.42 13.53 -2.82
C ARG A 313 20.88 13.17 -3.10
N ALA A 314 21.76 14.17 -3.23
CA ALA A 314 23.19 13.93 -3.44
C ALA A 314 23.82 13.19 -2.25
N ILE A 315 23.44 13.57 -1.02
CA ILE A 315 23.87 12.88 0.20
C ILE A 315 23.37 11.43 0.21
N ILE A 316 22.09 11.18 -0.06
CA ILE A 316 21.52 9.83 -0.09
C ILE A 316 22.17 8.94 -1.16
N LYS A 317 22.58 9.50 -2.30
CA LYS A 317 23.36 8.74 -3.30
C LYS A 317 24.70 8.25 -2.76
N GLU A 318 25.37 9.06 -1.94
CA GLU A 318 26.64 8.68 -1.32
C GLU A 318 26.39 7.61 -0.23
N VAL A 319 25.33 7.73 0.57
CA VAL A 319 24.92 6.68 1.53
C VAL A 319 24.62 5.37 0.80
N MET A 320 23.84 5.42 -0.28
CA MET A 320 23.50 4.24 -1.09
C MET A 320 24.71 3.61 -1.79
N SER A 321 25.80 4.35 -2.00
CA SER A 321 27.04 3.79 -2.56
C SER A 321 27.66 2.72 -1.65
N LEU A 322 27.43 2.80 -0.33
CA LEU A 322 27.89 1.82 0.64
C LEU A 322 27.26 0.43 0.45
N LEU A 323 26.13 0.35 -0.27
CA LEU A 323 25.44 -0.89 -0.61
C LEU A 323 25.96 -1.57 -1.88
N GLN A 324 27.09 -1.11 -2.43
CA GLN A 324 27.75 -1.76 -3.57
C GLN A 324 27.95 -3.28 -3.38
N PRO A 325 28.33 -3.81 -2.20
CA PRO A 325 28.55 -5.25 -2.02
C PRO A 325 27.33 -6.14 -2.31
N ILE A 326 26.12 -5.58 -2.22
CA ILE A 326 24.86 -6.27 -2.56
C ILE A 326 24.22 -5.74 -3.86
N ASN A 327 24.91 -4.84 -4.58
CA ASN A 327 24.51 -4.27 -5.85
C ASN A 327 23.17 -3.50 -5.83
N VAL A 328 22.86 -2.79 -4.73
CA VAL A 328 21.65 -1.98 -4.59
C VAL A 328 22.01 -0.53 -4.26
N THR A 329 22.53 0.19 -5.26
CA THR A 329 23.08 1.55 -5.08
C THR A 329 22.24 2.67 -5.70
N GLN A 330 21.14 2.32 -6.38
CA GLN A 330 20.38 3.29 -7.16
C GLN A 330 19.46 4.15 -6.29
N VAL A 331 19.34 5.43 -6.67
CA VAL A 331 18.39 6.38 -6.08
C VAL A 331 17.51 6.96 -7.19
N PHE A 332 16.23 6.66 -7.11
CA PHE A 332 15.19 7.08 -8.04
C PHE A 332 14.45 8.33 -7.54
N SER A 333 13.69 8.96 -8.42
CA SER A 333 12.83 10.10 -8.07
C SER A 333 11.47 9.66 -7.54
N ALA A 334 10.76 10.60 -6.93
CA ALA A 334 9.41 10.41 -6.42
C ALA A 334 9.30 9.31 -5.35
N GLY A 335 10.11 9.44 -4.29
CA GLY A 335 9.89 8.71 -3.04
C GLY A 335 8.53 9.10 -2.47
N GLU A 336 7.66 8.12 -2.31
CA GLU A 336 6.29 8.32 -1.85
C GLU A 336 5.90 7.19 -0.93
N GLY A 337 4.87 7.44 -0.15
CA GLY A 337 4.35 6.42 0.71
C GLY A 337 3.12 6.84 1.48
N THR A 338 2.14 5.93 1.57
CA THR A 338 0.82 6.26 2.13
C THR A 338 0.95 6.76 3.56
N ASP A 339 1.82 6.14 4.35
CA ASP A 339 2.01 6.47 5.74
C ASP A 339 2.97 7.65 5.91
N ILE A 340 4.02 7.77 5.09
CA ILE A 340 5.04 8.83 5.26
C ILE A 340 4.71 10.17 4.56
N ASN A 341 3.70 10.22 3.69
CA ASN A 341 3.42 11.39 2.85
C ASN A 341 3.16 12.68 3.63
N PHE A 342 2.58 12.61 4.84
CA PHE A 342 2.34 13.78 5.68
C PHE A 342 3.65 14.50 6.06
N TRP A 343 4.68 13.73 6.41
CA TRP A 343 6.01 14.25 6.73
C TRP A 343 6.72 14.82 5.51
N ILE A 344 6.59 14.16 4.36
CA ILE A 344 7.13 14.63 3.08
C ILE A 344 6.54 15.99 2.71
N GLN A 345 5.22 16.14 2.82
CA GLN A 345 4.53 17.40 2.58
C GLN A 345 4.95 18.51 3.55
N ALA A 346 5.36 18.15 4.77
CA ALA A 346 5.94 19.06 5.76
C ALA A 346 7.45 19.35 5.53
N GLY A 347 8.02 18.89 4.42
CA GLY A 347 9.40 19.17 4.00
C GLY A 347 10.45 18.20 4.55
N VAL A 348 10.06 17.14 5.27
CA VAL A 348 10.97 16.07 5.69
C VAL A 348 11.36 15.26 4.45
N PRO A 349 12.65 14.98 4.21
CA PRO A 349 13.05 14.02 3.19
C PRO A 349 12.36 12.65 3.38
N GLY A 350 11.91 12.05 2.29
CA GLY A 350 11.20 10.77 2.29
C GLY A 350 11.83 9.77 1.33
N ALA A 351 11.83 8.49 1.71
CA ALA A 351 12.27 7.40 0.84
C ALA A 351 11.32 6.21 0.88
N SER A 352 11.24 5.48 -0.22
CA SER A 352 10.54 4.20 -0.28
C SER A 352 11.33 3.17 -1.07
N LEU A 353 11.17 1.90 -0.70
CA LEU A 353 11.85 0.80 -1.40
C LEU A 353 11.25 0.61 -2.79
N LEU A 354 12.08 0.66 -3.83
CA LEU A 354 11.65 0.33 -5.19
C LEU A 354 12.00 -1.11 -5.50
N ASP A 355 10.97 -1.91 -5.68
CA ASP A 355 11.05 -3.34 -5.92
C ASP A 355 10.69 -3.74 -7.36
N ASP A 356 10.69 -5.04 -7.64
CA ASP A 356 10.10 -5.61 -8.84
C ASP A 356 8.58 -5.41 -8.86
N LEU A 357 8.16 -4.27 -9.43
CA LEU A 357 6.75 -3.90 -9.53
C LEU A 357 5.94 -4.82 -10.44
N TYR A 358 6.59 -5.49 -11.41
CA TYR A 358 5.89 -6.45 -12.27
C TYR A 358 5.45 -7.66 -11.44
N LYS A 359 6.36 -8.19 -10.62
CA LYS A 359 6.04 -9.27 -9.68
C LYS A 359 5.06 -8.82 -8.60
N TYR A 360 5.23 -7.62 -8.05
CA TYR A 360 4.34 -7.07 -7.03
C TYR A 360 2.88 -7.00 -7.52
N PHE A 361 2.61 -6.36 -8.65
CA PHE A 361 1.25 -6.22 -9.18
C PHE A 361 0.65 -7.54 -9.71
N SER A 362 1.43 -8.62 -9.77
CA SER A 362 0.92 -9.96 -10.08
C SER A 362 0.19 -10.61 -8.90
N PHE A 363 0.46 -10.17 -7.65
CA PHE A 363 -0.11 -10.77 -6.44
C PHE A 363 -0.81 -9.76 -5.53
N HIS A 364 -0.42 -8.48 -5.59
CA HIS A 364 -0.94 -7.39 -4.76
C HIS A 364 -2.47 -7.41 -4.66
N HIS A 365 -3.00 -7.39 -3.44
CA HIS A 365 -4.43 -7.43 -3.13
C HIS A 365 -5.18 -8.69 -3.62
N SER A 366 -4.48 -9.80 -3.84
CA SER A 366 -5.10 -11.06 -4.28
C SER A 366 -4.91 -12.15 -3.23
N ASN A 367 -5.64 -13.26 -3.34
CA ASN A 367 -5.41 -14.43 -2.51
C ASN A 367 -4.07 -15.15 -2.83
N GLY A 368 -3.38 -14.74 -3.90
CA GLY A 368 -2.03 -15.21 -4.23
C GLY A 368 -0.93 -14.54 -3.41
N ASP A 369 -1.23 -13.45 -2.70
CA ASP A 369 -0.29 -12.76 -1.81
C ASP A 369 -0.05 -13.58 -0.54
N THR A 370 0.97 -14.44 -0.58
CA THR A 370 1.26 -15.44 0.44
C THR A 370 2.77 -15.63 0.60
N MET A 371 3.21 -16.32 1.65
CA MET A 371 4.63 -16.64 1.84
C MET A 371 5.26 -17.42 0.69
N THR A 372 4.45 -18.07 -0.18
CA THR A 372 4.96 -18.82 -1.34
C THR A 372 5.60 -17.95 -2.41
N VAL A 373 5.25 -16.66 -2.49
CA VAL A 373 5.83 -15.73 -3.49
C VAL A 373 7.06 -14.98 -2.97
N MET A 374 7.30 -15.09 -1.66
CA MET A 374 8.38 -14.41 -0.94
C MET A 374 9.69 -15.20 -1.04
N ASP A 375 10.80 -14.51 -1.24
CA ASP A 375 12.15 -15.10 -1.27
C ASP A 375 12.96 -14.61 -0.06
N PRO A 376 13.37 -15.50 0.86
CA PRO A 376 14.13 -15.12 2.04
C PRO A 376 15.44 -14.40 1.69
N LYS A 377 16.09 -14.73 0.58
CA LYS A 377 17.34 -14.07 0.14
C LYS A 377 17.09 -12.62 -0.27
N GLN A 378 15.96 -12.35 -0.93
CA GLN A 378 15.58 -10.98 -1.33
C GLN A 378 15.23 -10.14 -0.10
N MET A 379 14.50 -10.72 0.86
CA MET A 379 14.20 -10.05 2.12
C MET A 379 15.46 -9.72 2.94
N ASN A 380 16.50 -10.56 2.88
CA ASN A 380 17.77 -10.27 3.54
C ASN A 380 18.47 -9.04 2.93
N ILE A 381 18.40 -8.89 1.61
CA ILE A 381 18.94 -7.72 0.88
C ILE A 381 18.15 -6.46 1.27
N ALA A 382 16.81 -6.54 1.30
CA ALA A 382 15.97 -5.42 1.73
C ALA A 382 16.26 -5.02 3.19
N ALA A 383 16.40 -5.99 4.10
CA ALA A 383 16.75 -5.73 5.50
C ALA A 383 18.13 -5.07 5.65
N ALA A 384 19.13 -5.51 4.87
CA ALA A 384 20.46 -4.90 4.85
C ALA A 384 20.39 -3.44 4.37
N LEU A 385 19.67 -3.17 3.27
CA LEU A 385 19.46 -1.81 2.76
C LEU A 385 18.80 -0.91 3.80
N TRP A 386 17.68 -1.35 4.39
CA TRP A 386 16.97 -0.59 5.41
C TRP A 386 17.88 -0.25 6.60
N THR A 387 18.66 -1.23 7.05
CA THR A 387 19.53 -1.07 8.21
C THR A 387 20.71 -0.14 7.92
N VAL A 388 21.38 -0.27 6.77
CA VAL A 388 22.51 0.61 6.41
C VAL A 388 22.05 2.05 6.26
N VAL A 389 20.96 2.30 5.53
CA VAL A 389 20.47 3.66 5.30
C VAL A 389 20.01 4.29 6.61
N SER A 390 19.24 3.55 7.42
CA SER A 390 18.77 4.06 8.72
C SER A 390 19.93 4.36 9.67
N TYR A 391 20.91 3.44 9.77
CA TYR A 391 22.07 3.62 10.64
C TYR A 391 22.88 4.86 10.25
N VAL A 392 23.28 4.95 8.97
CA VAL A 392 24.15 6.04 8.51
C VAL A 392 23.44 7.38 8.66
N VAL A 393 22.19 7.51 8.22
CA VAL A 393 21.45 8.78 8.33
C VAL A 393 21.21 9.18 9.80
N ALA A 394 21.03 8.21 10.71
CA ALA A 394 20.85 8.49 12.13
C ALA A 394 22.14 8.90 12.84
N ASP A 395 23.30 8.39 12.41
CA ASP A 395 24.62 8.64 13.04
C ASP A 395 25.37 9.83 12.43
N MET A 396 24.92 10.32 11.26
CA MET A 396 25.49 11.52 10.63
C MET A 396 25.45 12.76 11.54
N GLU A 397 26.49 13.61 11.45
CA GLU A 397 26.59 14.80 12.31
C GLU A 397 25.49 15.84 12.04
N GLU A 398 25.08 15.98 10.78
CA GLU A 398 24.04 16.91 10.33
C GLU A 398 22.83 16.16 9.76
N MET A 399 21.63 16.68 10.04
CA MET A 399 20.41 16.19 9.41
C MET A 399 20.42 16.46 7.90
N LEU A 400 19.69 15.64 7.15
CA LEU A 400 19.49 15.87 5.73
C LEU A 400 18.86 17.26 5.47
N PRO A 401 19.34 18.01 4.46
CA PRO A 401 18.75 19.30 4.10
C PRO A 401 17.29 19.16 3.68
N ARG A 402 16.41 19.88 4.38
CA ARG A 402 14.97 19.92 4.09
C ARG A 402 14.65 20.64 2.78
N SER A 403 13.47 20.36 2.26
CA SER A 403 12.92 20.94 1.02
C SER A 403 12.31 22.32 1.23
#